data_AF-A0A251X5N5-F1
#
_entry.id   AF-A0A251X5N5-F1
#
_cell.length_a   1.000
_cell.length_b   1.000
_cell.length_c   1.000
_cell.angle_alpha   90.00
_cell.angle_beta   90.00
_cell.angle_gamma   90.00
#
_symmetry.space_group_name_H-M   'P 1'
#
loop_
_entity.id
_entity.type
_entity.pdbx_description
1 polymer ?
#
loop_
_entity_poly.entity_id
_entity_poly.type
_entity_poly.pdbx_seq_one_letter_code
_entity_poly.pdbx_strand_id
1 'polypeptide(L)'
;MSLFLGKTHYEVLGVSPLASVEDIRLAAQNKASEINMAFNALSDEEKRHRHKEVQSHADAIKNALFTLSDPEQRQLYDVQISQATLSSAEGSGIVEIAEEKEPFITLPGIVAMAFALTLLYFIFIGDEYLSAFIAVLL
;
A
#
# COMPACT_ATOMS: atom_id res chain seq x y z
N MET A 1 -8.46 -15.23 -3.09
CA MET A 1 -7.07 -15.01 -2.62
C MET A 1 -6.34 -14.27 -3.72
N SER A 2 -5.83 -13.07 -3.46
CA SER A 2 -5.11 -12.28 -4.48
C SER A 2 -3.69 -12.84 -4.64
N LEU A 3 -3.36 -13.41 -5.81
CA LEU A 3 -2.13 -14.15 -6.12
C LEU A 3 -0.86 -13.26 -6.24
N PHE A 4 -0.94 -12.00 -5.80
CA PHE A 4 0.14 -11.00 -5.91
C PHE A 4 0.62 -10.46 -4.56
N LEU A 5 0.11 -10.96 -3.43
CA LEU A 5 0.65 -10.61 -2.11
C LEU A 5 2.15 -11.01 -2.05
N GLY A 6 3.02 -10.01 -2.09
CA GLY A 6 4.48 -10.17 -2.02
C GLY A 6 5.23 -10.11 -3.36
N LYS A 7 4.55 -9.96 -4.49
CA LYS A 7 5.24 -9.76 -5.80
C LYS A 7 5.58 -8.30 -6.02
N THR A 8 6.80 -8.04 -6.48
CA THR A 8 7.23 -6.71 -6.93
C THR A 8 6.55 -6.34 -8.25
N HIS A 9 6.46 -5.05 -8.58
CA HIS A 9 5.92 -4.59 -9.86
C HIS A 9 6.72 -5.12 -11.05
N TYR A 10 8.02 -5.34 -10.87
CA TYR A 10 8.88 -6.00 -11.85
C TYR A 10 8.45 -7.45 -12.13
N GLU A 11 8.14 -8.22 -11.09
CA GLU A 11 7.65 -9.59 -11.22
C GLU A 11 6.22 -9.66 -11.77
N VAL A 12 5.37 -8.70 -11.40
CA VAL A 12 4.02 -8.58 -11.96
C VAL A 12 4.08 -8.47 -13.48
N LEU A 13 5.00 -7.69 -14.02
CA LEU A 13 5.18 -7.53 -15.47
C LEU A 13 6.11 -8.59 -16.08
N GLY A 14 6.97 -9.23 -15.28
CA GLY A 14 7.99 -10.16 -15.76
C GLY A 14 9.17 -9.46 -16.44
N VAL A 15 9.51 -8.25 -15.98
CA VAL A 15 10.60 -7.44 -16.54
C VAL A 15 11.77 -7.31 -15.56
N SER A 16 12.96 -7.01 -16.09
CA SER A 16 14.15 -6.72 -15.28
C SER A 16 14.01 -5.36 -14.57
N PRO A 17 14.56 -5.18 -13.35
CA PRO A 17 14.71 -3.88 -12.71
C PRO A 17 15.54 -2.87 -13.51
N LEU A 18 16.26 -3.32 -14.54
CA LEU A 18 17.03 -2.47 -15.46
C LEU A 18 16.33 -2.25 -16.81
N ALA A 19 15.10 -2.76 -16.97
CA ALA A 19 14.35 -2.63 -18.23
C ALA A 19 14.07 -1.16 -18.57
N SER A 20 14.06 -0.87 -19.88
CA SER A 20 13.67 0.46 -20.37
C SER A 20 12.17 0.69 -20.20
N VAL A 21 11.73 1.95 -20.24
CA VAL A 21 10.30 2.29 -20.15
C VAL A 21 9.51 1.66 -21.29
N GLU A 22 10.08 1.59 -22.50
CA GLU A 22 9.45 0.95 -23.66
C GLU A 22 9.26 -0.56 -23.42
N ASP A 23 10.25 -1.24 -22.86
CA ASP A 23 10.14 -2.67 -22.52
C ASP A 23 9.07 -2.92 -21.45
N ILE A 24 8.97 -2.02 -20.46
CA ILE A 24 7.94 -2.08 -19.41
C ILE A 24 6.54 -1.91 -20.01
N ARG A 25 6.36 -0.93 -20.92
CA ARG A 25 5.08 -0.71 -21.61
C ARG A 25 4.71 -1.91 -22.46
N LEU A 26 5.65 -2.44 -23.23
CA LEU A 26 5.44 -3.59 -24.10
C LEU A 26 5.08 -4.84 -23.28
N ALA A 27 5.79 -5.09 -22.18
CA ALA A 27 5.50 -6.21 -21.28
C ALA A 27 4.10 -6.11 -20.67
N ALA A 28 3.69 -4.92 -20.22
CA ALA A 28 2.35 -4.69 -19.68
C ALA A 28 1.26 -4.93 -20.73
N GLN A 29 1.45 -4.45 -21.97
CA GLN A 29 0.53 -4.69 -23.07
C GLN A 29 0.41 -6.18 -23.41
N ASN A 30 1.54 -6.87 -23.53
CA ASN A 30 1.55 -8.31 -23.83
C ASN A 30 0.83 -9.10 -22.75
N LYS A 31 1.06 -8.78 -21.47
CA LYS A 31 0.44 -9.49 -20.34
C LYS A 31 -1.05 -9.22 -20.21
N ALA A 32 -1.48 -7.98 -20.44
CA ALA A 32 -2.90 -7.64 -20.49
C ALA A 32 -3.60 -8.35 -21.65
N SER A 33 -2.95 -8.42 -22.82
CA SER A 33 -3.46 -9.14 -23.99
C SER A 33 -3.61 -10.64 -23.71
N GLU A 34 -2.58 -11.27 -23.13
CA GLU A 34 -2.59 -12.69 -22.74
C GLU A 34 -3.76 -13.01 -21.80
N ILE A 35 -3.95 -12.20 -20.76
CA ILE A 35 -5.05 -12.40 -19.80
C ILE A 35 -6.40 -12.22 -20.49
N ASN A 36 -6.55 -11.19 -21.33
CA ASN A 36 -7.80 -10.95 -22.03
C ASN A 36 -8.11 -12.09 -23.02
N MET A 37 -7.12 -12.59 -23.75
CA MET A 37 -7.28 -13.74 -24.63
C MET A 37 -7.68 -14.99 -23.85
N ALA A 38 -6.96 -15.28 -22.76
CA ALA A 38 -7.24 -16.43 -21.90
C ALA A 38 -8.65 -16.35 -21.29
N PHE A 39 -9.07 -15.17 -20.81
CA PHE A 39 -10.39 -14.96 -20.25
C PHE A 39 -11.50 -15.08 -21.30
N ASN A 40 -11.28 -14.56 -22.50
CA ASN A 40 -12.27 -14.64 -23.58
C ASN A 40 -12.45 -16.07 -24.12
N ALA A 41 -11.43 -16.92 -24.01
CA ALA A 41 -11.48 -18.34 -24.37
C ALA A 41 -12.28 -19.20 -23.37
N LEU A 42 -12.61 -18.68 -22.18
CA LEU A 42 -13.41 -19.37 -21.18
C LEU A 42 -14.91 -19.40 -21.54
N SER A 43 -15.61 -20.40 -21.03
CA SER A 43 -17.07 -20.45 -21.05
C SER A 43 -17.70 -19.36 -20.16
N ASP A 44 -18.98 -19.06 -20.36
CA ASP A 44 -19.67 -18.03 -19.58
C ASP A 44 -19.74 -18.34 -18.08
N GLU A 45 -19.81 -19.62 -17.70
CA GLU A 45 -19.77 -20.04 -16.28
C GLU A 45 -18.38 -19.80 -15.68
N GLU A 46 -17.32 -20.23 -16.35
CA GLU A 46 -15.95 -20.00 -15.89
C GLU A 46 -15.62 -18.51 -15.80
N LYS A 47 -16.14 -17.70 -16.75
CA LYS A 47 -16.00 -16.24 -16.71
C LYS A 47 -16.60 -15.65 -15.44
N ARG A 48 -17.78 -16.10 -15.00
CA ARG A 48 -18.40 -15.63 -13.74
C ARG A 48 -17.53 -15.96 -12.52
N HIS A 49 -16.97 -17.17 -12.48
CA HIS A 49 -16.13 -17.60 -11.37
C HIS A 49 -14.77 -16.88 -11.34
N ARG A 50 -14.16 -16.64 -12.50
CA ARG A 50 -12.81 -16.05 -12.62
C ARG A 50 -12.78 -14.54 -12.79
N HIS A 51 -13.93 -13.88 -12.95
CA HIS A 51 -13.99 -12.44 -13.19
C HIS A 51 -13.18 -11.63 -12.16
N LYS A 52 -13.35 -11.93 -10.86
CA LYS A 52 -12.64 -11.24 -9.78
C LYS A 52 -11.13 -11.48 -9.81
N GLU A 53 -10.71 -12.68 -10.18
CA GLU A 53 -9.28 -13.03 -10.31
C GLU A 53 -8.65 -12.26 -11.48
N VAL A 54 -9.30 -12.28 -12.64
CA VAL A 54 -8.84 -11.56 -13.83
C VAL A 54 -8.81 -10.05 -13.61
N GLN A 55 -9.82 -9.50 -12.93
CA GLN A 55 -9.83 -8.10 -12.53
C GLN A 55 -8.64 -7.78 -11.62
N SER A 56 -8.39 -8.59 -10.60
CA SER A 56 -7.24 -8.40 -9.71
C SER A 56 -5.91 -8.45 -10.46
N HIS A 57 -5.80 -9.27 -11.51
CA HIS A 57 -4.59 -9.34 -12.34
C HIS A 57 -4.44 -8.10 -13.22
N ALA A 58 -5.53 -7.64 -13.83
CA ALA A 58 -5.54 -6.42 -14.63
C ALA A 58 -5.16 -5.19 -13.79
N ASP A 59 -5.69 -5.09 -12.56
CA ASP A 59 -5.37 -4.02 -11.62
C ASP A 59 -3.89 -4.05 -11.21
N ALA A 60 -3.33 -5.24 -10.97
CA ALA A 60 -1.91 -5.40 -10.65
C ALA A 60 -1.02 -4.93 -11.82
N ILE A 61 -1.34 -5.31 -13.06
CA ILE A 61 -0.61 -4.87 -14.27
C ILE A 61 -0.69 -3.36 -14.43
N LYS A 62 -1.89 -2.79 -14.26
CA LYS A 62 -2.11 -1.34 -14.37
C LYS A 62 -1.27 -0.57 -13.35
N ASN A 63 -1.29 -1.00 -12.09
CA ASN A 63 -0.52 -0.36 -11.03
C ASN A 63 0.98 -0.46 -11.29
N ALA A 64 1.47 -1.66 -11.67
CA ALA A 64 2.87 -1.86 -12.01
C ALA A 64 3.32 -0.97 -13.18
N LEU A 65 2.51 -0.86 -14.23
CA LEU A 65 2.80 0.01 -15.36
C LEU A 65 2.83 1.49 -14.93
N PHE A 66 1.84 1.93 -14.15
CA PHE A 66 1.77 3.32 -13.69
C PHE A 66 3.02 3.70 -12.89
N THR A 67 3.41 2.87 -11.92
CA THR A 67 4.57 3.12 -11.06
C THR A 67 5.90 3.02 -11.82
N LEU A 68 6.06 2.05 -12.73
CA LEU A 68 7.35 1.81 -13.40
C LEU A 68 7.56 2.63 -14.67
N SER A 69 6.51 3.17 -15.28
CA SER A 69 6.62 3.98 -16.51
C SER A 69 7.03 5.42 -16.25
N ASP A 70 6.81 5.94 -15.04
CA ASP A 70 7.26 7.24 -14.59
C ASP A 70 8.62 7.09 -13.88
N PRO A 71 9.70 7.73 -14.37
CA PRO A 71 11.02 7.63 -13.76
C PRO A 71 11.08 8.04 -12.28
N GLU A 72 10.34 9.07 -11.88
CA GLU A 72 10.33 9.55 -10.49
C GLU A 72 9.62 8.55 -9.57
N GLN A 73 8.47 8.04 -10.01
CA GLN A 73 7.73 7.03 -9.25
C GLN A 73 8.51 5.72 -9.16
N ARG A 74 9.18 5.31 -10.23
CA ARG A 74 10.03 4.12 -10.25
C ARG A 74 11.17 4.26 -9.25
N GLN A 75 11.84 5.41 -9.21
CA GLN A 75 12.91 5.64 -8.26
C GLN A 75 12.43 5.57 -6.80
N LEU A 76 11.29 6.19 -6.48
CA LEU A 76 10.69 6.11 -5.15
C LEU A 76 10.33 4.66 -4.79
N TYR A 77 9.78 3.92 -5.74
CA TYR A 77 9.43 2.52 -5.58
C TYR A 77 10.66 1.64 -5.33
N ASP A 78 11.75 1.85 -6.07
CA ASP A 78 13.01 1.10 -5.90
C ASP A 78 13.62 1.32 -4.51
N VAL A 79 13.55 2.56 -3.98
CA VAL A 79 13.97 2.87 -2.61
C VAL A 79 13.11 2.13 -1.58
N GLN A 80 11.79 2.12 -1.76
CA GLN A 80 10.86 1.43 -0.85
C GLN A 80 11.10 -0.08 -0.80
N ILE A 81 11.29 -0.74 -1.95
CA ILE A 81 11.60 -2.17 -1.99
C ILE A 81 12.92 -2.46 -1.27
N SER A 82 13.94 -1.65 -1.52
CA SER A 82 15.26 -1.81 -0.92
C SER A 82 15.19 -1.73 0.61
N GLN A 83 14.44 -0.75 1.14
CA GLN A 83 14.20 -0.60 2.58
C GLN A 83 13.40 -1.77 3.17
N ALA A 84 12.34 -2.22 2.50
CA ALA A 84 11.53 -3.35 2.97
C ALA A 84 12.32 -4.66 3.03
N THR A 85 13.26 -4.85 2.09
CA THR A 85 14.15 -6.02 2.05
C THR A 85 15.16 -5.98 3.20
N LEU A 86 15.73 -4.81 3.50
CA LEU A 86 16.66 -4.63 4.61
C LEU A 86 15.98 -4.87 5.97
N SER A 87 14.79 -4.29 6.18
CA SER A 87 14.01 -4.52 7.40
C SER A 87 13.57 -5.97 7.59
N SER A 88 13.40 -6.72 6.50
CA SER A 88 13.08 -8.16 6.57
C SER A 88 14.33 -9.02 6.83
N ALA A 89 15.52 -8.56 6.44
CA ALA A 89 16.78 -9.26 6.65
C ALA A 89 17.31 -9.12 8.09
N GLU A 90 17.02 -8.00 8.77
CA GLU A 90 17.43 -7.77 10.17
C GLU A 90 16.56 -8.52 11.20
N GLY A 91 15.48 -9.19 10.77
CA GLY A 91 14.60 -9.98 11.64
C GLY A 91 15.03 -11.44 11.89
N SER A 92 16.18 -11.88 11.35
CA SER A 92 16.60 -13.29 11.37
C SER A 92 18.05 -13.49 11.85
N GLY A 93 18.38 -12.93 13.02
CA GLY A 93 19.60 -13.26 13.78
C GLY A 93 19.29 -13.40 15.27
N ILE A 94 19.43 -14.62 15.81
CA ILE A 94 19.21 -14.96 17.22
C ILE A 94 20.45 -14.58 18.05
N VAL A 95 20.25 -13.88 19.18
CA VAL A 95 21.15 -13.85 20.36
C VAL A 95 20.22 -13.82 21.58
N GLU A 96 19.91 -14.95 22.22
CA GLU A 96 20.60 -15.51 23.40
C GLU A 96 20.90 -14.49 24.53
N ILE A 97 19.98 -14.46 25.50
CA ILE A 97 20.10 -14.12 26.94
C ILE A 97 21.22 -13.16 27.38
N ALA A 98 20.85 -11.91 27.67
CA ALA A 98 21.28 -11.22 28.89
C ALA A 98 20.23 -10.18 29.31
N GLU A 99 19.73 -10.39 30.52
CA GLU A 99 18.95 -9.50 31.38
C GLU A 99 19.43 -8.04 31.37
N GLU A 100 18.59 -7.08 30.93
CA GLU A 100 18.52 -5.74 31.56
C GLU A 100 17.23 -4.98 31.20
N LYS A 101 16.28 -5.01 32.14
CA LYS A 101 15.43 -3.92 32.63
C LYS A 101 14.75 -2.94 31.63
N GLU A 102 13.44 -3.15 31.49
CA GLU A 102 12.32 -2.26 31.09
C GLU A 102 12.50 -0.72 31.25
N PRO A 103 11.78 0.10 30.46
CA PRO A 103 10.49 0.57 31.00
C PRO A 103 9.30 0.36 30.06
N PHE A 104 8.44 -0.57 30.45
CA PHE A 104 7.00 -0.62 30.36
C PHE A 104 6.35 0.74 30.05
N ILE A 105 6.05 1.00 28.78
CA ILE A 105 5.15 2.09 28.37
C ILE A 105 3.72 1.58 28.56
N THR A 106 3.17 1.86 29.74
CA THR A 106 1.75 1.61 30.04
C THR A 106 0.82 2.37 29.09
N LEU A 107 -0.29 1.72 28.73
CA LEU A 107 -1.37 2.24 27.87
C LEU A 107 -2.09 3.55 28.29
N PRO A 108 -2.07 4.11 29.52
CA PRO A 108 -2.79 5.36 29.80
C PRO A 108 -2.14 6.61 29.18
N GLY A 109 -0.92 6.50 28.62
CA GLY A 109 -0.25 7.64 27.98
C GLY A 109 -0.88 8.08 26.64
N ILE A 110 -1.42 7.16 25.86
CA ILE A 110 -2.02 7.47 24.54
C ILE A 110 -3.34 8.24 24.72
N VAL A 111 -4.11 7.94 25.77
CA VAL A 111 -5.40 8.59 26.05
C VAL A 111 -5.21 10.06 26.46
N ALA A 112 -4.15 10.38 27.20
CA ALA A 112 -3.86 11.76 27.60
C ALA A 112 -3.50 12.66 26.39
N MET A 113 -2.82 12.11 25.38
CA MET A 113 -2.38 12.88 24.21
C MET A 113 -3.56 13.25 23.28
N ALA A 114 -4.58 12.38 23.16
CA ALA A 114 -5.79 12.67 22.38
C ALA A 114 -6.65 13.78 23.02
N PHE A 115 -6.69 13.85 24.35
CA PHE A 115 -7.48 14.85 25.08
C PHE A 115 -6.86 16.26 24.95
N ALA A 116 -5.53 16.37 24.97
CA ALA A 116 -4.82 17.64 24.79
C ALA A 116 -5.02 18.23 23.38
N LEU A 117 -5.03 17.40 22.35
CA LEU A 117 -5.26 17.85 20.96
C LEU A 117 -6.70 18.34 20.74
N THR A 118 -7.67 17.74 21.43
CA THR A 118 -9.08 18.16 21.34
C THR A 118 -9.30 19.50 22.03
N LEU A 119 -8.67 19.73 23.19
CA LEU A 119 -8.72 21.03 23.88
C LEU A 119 -8.04 22.15 23.06
N LEU A 120 -6.92 21.87 22.40
CA LEU A 120 -6.26 22.84 21.51
C LEU A 120 -7.11 23.18 20.28
N TYR A 121 -7.81 22.20 19.70
CA TYR A 121 -8.72 22.43 18.57
C TYR A 121 -9.87 23.37 18.93
N PHE A 122 -10.45 23.23 20.13
CA PHE A 122 -11.52 24.11 20.61
C PHE A 122 -11.05 25.54 20.90
N ILE A 123 -9.81 25.72 21.37
CA ILE A 123 -9.24 27.06 21.61
C ILE A 123 -8.94 27.78 20.29
N PHE A 124 -8.53 27.05 19.24
CA PHE A 124 -8.10 27.66 17.98
C PHE A 124 -9.23 27.94 16.96
N ILE A 125 -10.38 27.28 17.11
CA ILE A 125 -11.54 27.42 16.18
C ILE A 125 -12.75 28.09 16.87
N GLY A 126 -12.68 28.28 18.20
CA GLY A 126 -13.81 28.64 19.05
C GLY A 126 -14.21 30.12 19.12
N ASP A 127 -13.85 31.00 18.18
CA ASP A 127 -14.37 32.38 18.18
C ASP A 127 -15.67 32.52 17.36
N GLU A 128 -15.84 31.76 16.27
CA GLU A 128 -17.04 31.87 15.42
C GLU A 128 -18.21 30.94 15.81
N TYR A 129 -17.99 29.92 16.65
CA TYR A 129 -19.01 28.91 16.96
C TYR A 129 -19.58 28.97 18.38
N LEU A 130 -19.01 29.79 19.28
CA LEU A 130 -19.49 29.90 20.66
C LEU A 130 -20.82 30.70 20.75
N SER A 131 -21.06 31.64 19.83
CA SER A 131 -22.31 32.42 19.78
C SER A 131 -23.53 31.59 19.35
N ALA A 132 -23.34 30.63 18.43
CA ALA A 132 -24.40 29.76 17.95
C ALA A 132 -24.84 28.74 19.00
N PHE A 133 -23.93 28.32 19.89
CA PHE A 133 -24.23 27.30 20.90
C PHE A 133 -24.99 27.86 22.12
N ILE A 134 -24.79 29.14 22.49
CA ILE A 134 -25.55 29.79 23.57
C ILE A 134 -26.98 30.12 23.13
N ALA A 135 -27.20 30.43 21.85
CA ALA A 135 -28.52 30.77 21.30
C ALA A 135 -29.51 29.59 21.22
N VAL A 136 -29.04 28.35 21.38
CA VAL A 136 -29.89 27.14 21.38
C VAL A 136 -30.24 26.69 22.81
N LEU A 137 -29.62 27.29 23.84
CA LEU A 137 -29.78 26.92 25.25
C LEU A 137 -30.42 28.02 26.12
N LEU A 138 -30.98 29.05 25.48
CA LEU A 138 -31.84 30.10 26.06
C LEU A 138 -33.18 30.11 25.31
#